data_AF-I4AD08-F1
#
_entry.id   AF-I4AD08-F1
#
_cell.length_a   1.000
_cell.length_b   1.000
_cell.length_c   1.000
_cell.angle_alpha   90.00
_cell.angle_beta   90.00
_cell.angle_gamma   90.00
#
_symmetry.space_group_name_H-M   'P 1'
#
loop_
_entity.id
_entity.type
_entity.pdbx_description
1 polymer ?
#
loop_
_entity_poly.entity_id
_entity_poly.type
_entity_poly.pdbx_seq_one_letter_code
_entity_poly.pdbx_strand_id
1 'polypeptide(L)' 'MKFQDMGRSARIELAKMAKQLGMKYIGYNPTAQQVSLEYKGKGVTYHVDELVAAYQQSNHMTS' A
#
# COMPACT_ATOMS: atom_id res chain seq x y z
N MET A 1 -0.22 3.23 14.95
CA MET A 1 1.03 2.45 14.75
C MET A 1 2.15 3.42 14.39
N LYS A 2 3.34 3.34 15.01
CA LYS A 2 4.48 4.25 14.74
C LYS A 2 5.46 3.57 13.77
N PHE A 3 5.63 4.13 12.57
CA PHE A 3 6.34 3.53 11.42
C PHE A 3 7.87 3.76 11.42
N GLN A 4 8.50 4.16 12.53
CA GLN A 4 9.89 4.63 12.53
C GLN A 4 10.97 3.51 12.46
N ASP A 5 10.66 2.27 12.83
CA ASP A 5 11.58 1.11 12.75
C ASP A 5 11.30 0.16 11.57
N MET A 6 10.39 0.53 10.67
CA MET A 6 9.72 -0.42 9.75
C MET A 6 10.14 -0.30 8.27
N GLY A 7 11.32 0.19 7.90
CA GLY A 7 11.65 0.38 6.46
C GLY A 7 11.48 -0.87 5.59
N ARG A 8 11.95 -2.04 6.05
CA ARG A 8 11.80 -3.32 5.35
C ARG A 8 10.42 -3.96 5.59
N SER A 9 9.93 -3.87 6.82
CA SER A 9 8.63 -4.43 7.22
C SER A 9 7.46 -3.72 6.54
N ALA A 10 7.50 -2.39 6.44
CA ALA A 10 6.48 -1.59 5.77
C ALA A 10 6.40 -1.89 4.28
N ARG A 11 7.53 -2.06 3.58
CA ARG A 11 7.52 -2.46 2.15
C ARG A 11 6.83 -3.80 1.94
N ILE A 12 7.09 -4.77 2.82
CA ILE A 12 6.47 -6.10 2.76
C ILE A 12 4.96 -5.99 2.99
N GLU A 13 4.53 -5.26 4.01
CA GLU A 13 3.10 -5.09 4.31
C GLU A 13 2.37 -4.30 3.21
N LEU A 14 2.95 -3.22 2.69
CA LEU A 14 2.39 -2.45 1.57
C LEU A 14 2.28 -3.31 0.30
N ALA A 15 3.27 -4.16 0.02
CA ALA A 15 3.21 -5.08 -1.12
C ALA A 15 2.10 -6.13 -0.96
N LYS A 16 1.88 -6.66 0.26
CA LYS A 16 0.77 -7.57 0.55
C LYS A 16 -0.60 -6.88 0.36
N MET A 17 -0.76 -5.68 0.92
CA MET A 17 -1.99 -4.90 0.77
C MET A 17 -2.30 -4.60 -0.69
N ALA A 18 -1.30 -4.12 -1.45
CA ALA A 18 -1.44 -3.88 -2.88
C ALA A 18 -1.89 -5.13 -3.63
N LYS A 19 -1.28 -6.29 -3.34
CA LYS A 19 -1.67 -7.58 -3.95
C LYS A 19 -3.13 -7.94 -3.62
N GLN A 20 -3.58 -7.75 -2.38
CA GLN A 20 -4.95 -8.04 -1.98
C GLN A 20 -5.97 -7.11 -2.66
N LEU A 21 -5.57 -5.88 -2.98
CA LEU A 21 -6.35 -4.92 -3.76
C LEU A 21 -6.25 -5.13 -5.28
N GLY A 22 -5.57 -6.18 -5.74
CA GLY A 22 -5.39 -6.46 -7.18
C GLY A 22 -4.43 -5.49 -7.89
N MET A 23 -3.52 -4.87 -7.14
CA MET A 23 -2.50 -3.96 -7.63
C MET A 23 -1.11 -4.58 -7.53
N LYS A 24 -0.18 -4.13 -8.38
CA LYS A 24 1.22 -4.55 -8.35
C LYS A 24 2.07 -3.50 -7.65
N TYR A 25 2.82 -3.91 -6.63
CA TYR A 25 3.75 -3.02 -5.93
C TYR A 25 4.95 -2.63 -6.80
N ILE A 26 5.27 -1.33 -6.85
CA ILE A 26 6.44 -0.80 -7.55
C ILE A 26 7.48 -0.29 -6.54
N GLY A 27 7.08 0.52 -5.56
CA GLY A 27 8.01 1.15 -4.63
C GLY A 27 7.34 1.90 -3.49
N TYR A 28 8.16 2.28 -2.49
CA TYR A 28 7.72 3.01 -1.31
C TYR A 28 8.75 4.10 -0.97
N ASN A 29 8.27 5.33 -0.86
CA ASN A 29 9.02 6.48 -0.40
C ASN A 29 8.66 6.76 1.09
N PRO A 30 9.55 6.43 2.04
CA PRO A 30 9.30 6.63 3.47
C PRO A 30 9.33 8.10 3.89
N THR A 31 10.01 8.97 3.15
CA THR A 31 10.06 10.40 3.47
C THR A 31 8.74 11.08 3.11
N ALA A 32 8.17 10.75 1.95
CA ALA A 32 6.90 11.30 1.49
C ALA A 32 5.68 10.49 1.99
N GLN A 33 5.90 9.35 2.65
CA GLN A 33 4.85 8.39 3.01
C GLN A 33 3.97 8.02 1.81
N GLN A 34 4.62 7.69 0.68
CA GLN A 34 3.96 7.40 -0.58
C GLN A 34 4.33 6.02 -1.11
N VAL A 35 3.36 5.35 -1.71
CA VAL A 35 3.50 4.03 -2.32
C VAL A 35 3.13 4.12 -3.79
N SER A 36 4.02 3.66 -4.65
CA SER A 36 3.80 3.57 -6.09
C SER A 36 3.39 2.15 -6.45
N LEU A 37 2.30 2.03 -7.19
CA LEU A 37 1.65 0.78 -7.59
C LEU A 37 1.34 0.82 -9.09
N GLU A 38 1.10 -0.33 -9.69
CA GLU A 38 0.51 -0.46 -11.02
C GLU A 38 -0.88 -1.08 -10.90
N TYR A 39 -1.85 -0.47 -11.56
CA TYR A 39 -3.20 -1.01 -11.67
C TYR A 39 -3.64 -0.97 -13.12
N LYS A 40 -4.01 -2.13 -13.68
CA LYS A 40 -4.43 -2.28 -15.09
C LYS A 40 -3.42 -1.65 -16.08
N GLY A 41 -2.13 -1.84 -15.83
CA GLY A 41 -1.03 -1.32 -16.68
C GLY A 41 -0.75 0.18 -16.52
N LYS A 42 -1.38 0.88 -15.55
CA LYS A 42 -1.11 2.28 -15.25
C LYS A 42 -0.39 2.43 -13.91
N GLY A 43 0.71 3.18 -13.90
CA GLY A 43 1.39 3.57 -12.67
C GLY A 43 0.58 4.60 -11.91
N VAL A 44 0.33 4.34 -10.64
CA VAL A 44 -0.39 5.21 -9.71
C VAL A 44 0.41 5.35 -8.43
N THR A 45 0.36 6.52 -7.79
CA THR A 45 1.02 6.75 -6.50
C THR A 45 -0.01 7.27 -5.51
N TYR A 46 -0.05 6.64 -4.34
CA TYR A 46 -0.95 7.00 -3.25
C TYR A 46 -0.13 7.40 -2.03
N HIS A 47 -0.74 8.20 -1.16
CA HIS A 47 -0.29 8.23 0.22
C HIS A 47 -0.53 6.87 0.88
N VAL A 48 0.34 6.49 1.81
CA VAL A 48 0.22 5.21 2.53
C VAL A 48 -1.15 5.08 3.20
N ASP A 49 -1.64 6.15 3.82
CA ASP A 49 -2.92 6.14 4.52
C ASP A 49 -4.11 5.88 3.57
N GLU A 50 -4.05 6.35 2.32
CA GLU A 50 -5.08 6.09 1.31
C GLU A 50 -5.11 4.61 0.91
N LEU A 51 -3.93 4.00 0.72
CA LEU A 51 -3.84 2.56 0.43
C LEU A 51 -4.37 1.72 1.60
N VAL A 52 -4.03 2.09 2.84
CA VAL A 52 -4.50 1.41 4.04
C VAL A 52 -6.02 1.53 4.18
N ALA A 53 -6.58 2.71 3.93
CA ALA A 53 -8.03 2.91 3.97
C ALA A 53 -8.75 2.05 2.92
N ALA A 54 -8.24 2.02 1.68
CA ALA A 54 -8.80 1.17 0.62
C ALA A 54 -8.73 -0.32 0.99
N TYR A 55 -7.62 -0.76 1.58
CA TYR A 55 -7.44 -2.13 2.07
C TYR A 55 -8.43 -2.51 3.18
N GLN A 56 -8.63 -1.62 4.15
CA GLN A 56 -9.60 -1.85 5.22
C GLN A 56 -11.02 -1.93 4.67
N GLN A 57 -11.40 -1.02 3.77
CA GLN A 57 -12.72 -1.04 3.12
C GLN A 57 -12.96 -2.33 2.33
N SER A 58 -11.96 -2.83 1.59
CA SER A 58 -12.11 -4.09 0.85
C SER A 58 -12.33 -5.30 1.77
N ASN A 59 -11.68 -5.30 2.94
CA ASN A 59 -11.81 -6.41 3.89
C ASN A 59 -13.13 -6.38 4.66
N HIS A 60 -13.67 -5.19 4.95
CA HIS A 60 -14.95 -5.03 5.63
C HIS A 60 -16.16 -5.49 4.79
N MET A 61 -16.05 -5.52 3.46
CA MET A 61 -17.14 -6.00 2.57
C MET A 61 -17.22 -7.54 2.47
N THR A 62 -16.26 -8.27 3.04
CA THR A 62 -16.22 -9.75 3.07
C THR A 62 -16.58 -10.37 4.42
N SER A 63 -17.04 -9.58 5.39
CA SER A 63 -17.51 -10.07 6.71
C SER A 63 -19.03 -10.17 6.77
#